data_AF-X1J123-F1
#
_entry.id   AF-X1J123-F1
#
_cell.length_a   1.000
_cell.length_b   1.000
_cell.length_c   1.000
_cell.angle_alpha   90.00
_cell.angle_beta   90.00
_cell.angle_gamma   90.00
#
_symmetry.space_group_name_H-M   'P 1'
#
loop_
_entity.id
_entity.type
_entity.pdbx_description
1 polymer ?
#
loop_
_entity_poly.entity_id
_entity_poly.type
_entity_poly.pdbx_seq_one_letter_code
_entity_poly.pdbx_strand_id
1 'polypeptide(L)'
;MSTALRAIDYLESHQDELRQAKLIKRMNILRIRFPNLIKRFKDHNLRPDNNIVENVIKQLNQKFKKVAGFEFYETAYNSIKLLVMRYRFHTFNCSRIPGNNGKSPLELAGIDTSNINWVRFSQKC
;
A
#
# COMPACT_ATOMS: atom_id res chain seq x y z
N MET A 1 -1.28 19.91 -14.39
CA MET A 1 -2.69 19.70 -13.98
C MET A 1 -3.65 19.91 -15.15
N SER A 2 -3.50 20.99 -15.94
CA SER A 2 -4.29 21.26 -17.15
C SER A 2 -4.29 20.12 -18.18
N THR A 3 -3.14 19.47 -18.41
CA THR A 3 -3.03 18.34 -19.35
C THR A 3 -3.89 17.14 -18.93
N ALA A 4 -3.95 16.83 -17.63
CA ALA A 4 -4.69 15.67 -17.12
C ALA A 4 -6.21 15.89 -17.18
N LEU A 5 -6.66 17.12 -16.90
CA LEU A 5 -8.07 17.51 -17.04
C LEU A 5 -8.49 17.47 -18.51
N ARG A 6 -7.69 18.07 -19.41
CA ARG A 6 -7.92 18.01 -20.85
C ARG A 6 -7.99 16.59 -21.40
N ALA A 7 -7.19 15.67 -20.86
CA ALA A 7 -7.23 14.27 -21.26
C ALA A 7 -8.55 13.60 -20.85
N ILE A 8 -9.13 13.97 -19.70
CA ILE A 8 -10.46 13.50 -19.30
C ILE A 8 -11.54 14.09 -20.20
N ASP A 9 -11.50 15.39 -20.47
CA ASP A 9 -12.52 16.04 -21.31
C ASP A 9 -12.51 15.44 -22.74
N TYR A 10 -11.31 15.16 -23.27
CA TYR A 10 -11.14 14.43 -24.53
C TYR A 10 -11.79 13.04 -24.45
N LEU A 11 -11.50 12.31 -23.39
CA LEU A 11 -12.01 10.97 -23.20
C LEU A 11 -13.54 10.92 -22.99
N GLU A 12 -14.12 11.95 -22.36
CA GLU A 12 -15.57 12.10 -22.19
C GLU A 12 -16.28 12.45 -23.51
N SER A 13 -15.63 13.21 -24.41
CA SER A 13 -16.19 13.51 -25.73
C SER A 13 -16.15 12.34 -26.71
N HIS A 14 -15.36 11.29 -26.44
CA HIS A 14 -15.20 10.11 -27.32
C HIS A 14 -15.81 8.83 -26.71
N GLN A 15 -16.94 8.94 -26.01
CA GLN A 15 -17.56 7.78 -25.34
C GLN A 15 -17.94 6.65 -26.30
N ASP A 16 -18.37 6.95 -27.51
CA ASP A 16 -18.81 5.92 -28.46
C ASP A 16 -17.65 5.06 -28.98
N GLU A 17 -16.50 5.67 -29.25
CA GLU A 17 -15.26 4.95 -29.58
C GLU A 17 -14.80 4.06 -28.43
N LEU A 18 -14.90 4.57 -27.20
CA LEU A 18 -14.59 3.79 -26.00
C LEU A 18 -15.58 2.65 -25.77
N ARG A 19 -16.85 2.81 -26.15
CA ARG A 19 -17.87 1.76 -26.10
C ARG A 19 -17.55 0.67 -27.12
N GLN A 20 -17.20 1.04 -28.36
CA GLN A 20 -16.78 0.09 -29.39
C GLN A 20 -15.51 -0.69 -28.96
N ALA A 21 -14.56 0.00 -28.33
CA ALA A 21 -13.33 -0.60 -27.79
C ALA A 21 -13.54 -1.39 -26.47
N LYS A 22 -14.77 -1.46 -25.94
CA LYS A 22 -15.11 -2.11 -24.66
C LYS A 22 -14.37 -1.52 -23.44
N LEU A 23 -14.06 -0.22 -23.48
CA LEU A 23 -13.32 0.51 -22.44
C LEU A 23 -14.19 1.34 -21.49
N ILE A 24 -15.52 1.42 -21.70
CA ILE A 24 -16.45 2.20 -20.86
C ILE A 24 -16.31 1.90 -19.36
N LYS A 25 -16.12 0.63 -18.98
CA LYS A 25 -15.93 0.28 -17.56
C LYS A 25 -14.67 0.93 -16.97
N ARG A 26 -13.58 0.97 -17.75
CA ARG A 26 -12.32 1.62 -17.34
C ARG A 26 -12.49 3.13 -17.28
N MET A 27 -13.25 3.71 -18.21
CA MET A 27 -13.61 5.13 -18.19
C MET A 27 -14.35 5.51 -16.91
N ASN A 28 -15.38 4.74 -16.54
CA ASN A 28 -16.16 5.00 -15.33
C ASN A 28 -15.28 4.93 -14.07
N ILE A 29 -14.38 3.96 -14.00
CA ILE A 29 -13.41 3.87 -12.89
C ILE A 29 -12.49 5.09 -12.88
N LEU A 30 -11.97 5.51 -14.03
CA LEU A 30 -11.10 6.67 -14.14
C LEU A 30 -11.85 7.92 -13.67
N ARG A 31 -13.07 8.17 -14.15
CA ARG A 31 -13.91 9.30 -13.74
C ARG A 31 -14.12 9.36 -12.23
N ILE A 32 -14.49 8.23 -11.63
CA ILE A 32 -14.74 8.13 -10.18
C ILE A 32 -13.45 8.35 -9.38
N ARG A 33 -12.32 7.81 -9.85
CA ARG A 33 -11.06 7.80 -9.08
C ARG A 33 -10.14 8.97 -9.39
N PHE A 34 -10.38 9.72 -10.46
CA PHE A 34 -9.50 10.78 -10.92
C PHE A 34 -9.18 11.83 -9.85
N PRO A 35 -10.13 12.30 -9.01
CA PRO A 35 -9.81 13.23 -7.93
C PRO A 35 -8.70 12.73 -6.99
N ASN A 36 -8.64 11.40 -6.76
CA ASN A 36 -7.60 10.78 -5.96
C ASN A 36 -6.28 10.64 -6.72
N LEU A 37 -6.34 10.33 -8.03
CA LEU A 37 -5.15 10.21 -8.89
C LEU A 37 -4.40 11.54 -9.01
N ILE A 38 -5.14 12.65 -9.07
CA ILE A 38 -4.53 13.98 -9.20
C ILE A 38 -4.03 14.57 -7.88
N LYS A 39 -4.41 13.98 -6.73
CA LYS A 39 -4.01 14.48 -5.40
C LYS A 39 -2.50 14.54 -5.25
N ARG A 40 -1.78 13.59 -5.85
CA ARG A 40 -0.32 13.60 -5.90
C ARG A 40 0.27 14.85 -6.57
N PHE A 41 -0.36 15.38 -7.63
CA PHE A 41 0.13 16.60 -8.27
C PHE A 41 -0.08 17.85 -7.39
N LYS A 42 -0.85 17.73 -6.31
CA LYS A 42 -1.11 18.80 -5.33
C LYS A 42 -0.30 18.64 -4.04
N ASP A 43 0.17 17.43 -3.73
CA ASP A 43 0.89 17.11 -2.49
C ASP A 43 2.26 16.50 -2.82
N HIS A 44 3.30 17.31 -2.63
CA HIS A 44 4.69 16.94 -2.89
C HIS A 44 5.21 15.84 -1.95
N ASN A 45 4.52 15.57 -0.83
CA ASN A 45 4.88 14.47 0.07
C ASN A 45 4.48 13.10 -0.50
N LEU A 46 3.57 13.06 -1.49
CA LEU A 46 3.16 11.82 -2.14
C LEU A 46 4.14 11.44 -3.25
N ARG A 47 4.76 10.26 -3.11
CA ARG A 47 5.71 9.75 -4.11
C ARG A 47 5.00 9.44 -5.44
N PRO A 48 5.72 9.55 -6.58
CA PRO A 48 5.22 9.19 -7.89
C PRO A 48 4.87 7.72 -8.06
N ASP A 49 5.72 6.90 -7.45
CA ASP A 49 5.71 5.47 -7.58
C ASP A 49 5.14 4.84 -6.32
N ASN A 50 4.49 3.70 -6.53
CA ASN A 50 4.01 2.83 -5.48
C ASN A 50 4.98 1.68 -5.18
N ASN A 51 6.22 1.71 -5.71
CA ASN A 51 7.19 0.61 -5.62
C ASN A 51 7.42 0.13 -4.19
N ILE A 52 7.49 1.06 -3.22
CA ILE A 52 7.66 0.72 -1.81
C ILE A 52 6.43 -0.04 -1.30
N VAL A 53 5.23 0.46 -1.58
CA VAL A 53 3.96 -0.16 -1.16
C VAL A 53 3.81 -1.54 -1.80
N GLU A 54 4.09 -1.66 -3.10
CA GLU A 54 4.03 -2.94 -3.81
C GLU A 54 5.03 -3.96 -3.25
N ASN A 55 6.25 -3.53 -2.93
CA ASN A 55 7.25 -4.40 -2.30
C ASN A 55 6.79 -4.87 -0.91
N VAL A 56 6.22 -3.99 -0.09
CA VAL A 56 5.68 -4.38 1.22
C VAL A 56 4.56 -5.39 1.07
N ILE A 57 3.60 -5.13 0.17
CA ILE A 57 2.49 -6.06 -0.13
C ILE A 57 3.03 -7.40 -0.60
N LYS A 58 4.02 -7.41 -1.49
CA LYS A 58 4.67 -8.64 -1.99
C LYS A 58 5.28 -9.45 -0.85
N GLN A 59 6.04 -8.81 0.04
CA GLN A 59 6.68 -9.48 1.17
C GLN A 59 5.66 -10.03 2.19
N LEU A 60 4.59 -9.28 2.47
CA LEU A 60 3.52 -9.73 3.35
C LEU A 60 2.72 -10.88 2.74
N ASN A 61 2.35 -10.79 1.45
CA ASN A 61 1.62 -11.85 0.75
C ASN A 61 2.40 -13.17 0.72
N GLN A 62 3.73 -13.13 0.58
CA GLN A 62 4.56 -14.33 0.68
C GLN A 62 4.45 -15.01 2.05
N LYS A 63 4.28 -14.23 3.13
CA LYS A 63 4.07 -14.78 4.48
C LYS A 63 2.63 -15.26 4.67
N PHE A 64 1.64 -14.50 4.20
CA PHE A 64 0.23 -14.90 4.27
C PHE A 64 -0.04 -16.23 3.58
N LYS A 65 0.56 -16.46 2.40
CA LYS A 65 0.46 -17.75 1.71
C LYS A 65 0.98 -18.93 2.53
N LYS A 66 1.99 -18.72 3.39
CA LYS A 66 2.55 -19.78 4.24
C LYS A 66 1.68 -20.13 5.43
N VAL A 67 0.82 -19.21 5.86
CA VAL A 67 -0.08 -19.41 7.01
C VAL A 67 -1.54 -19.57 6.58
N ALA A 68 -1.82 -19.70 5.27
CA ALA A 68 -3.17 -19.85 4.75
C ALA A 68 -3.82 -21.17 5.22
N GLY A 69 -5.15 -21.28 5.06
CA GLY A 69 -5.92 -22.47 5.46
C GLY A 69 -6.56 -22.36 6.85
N PHE A 70 -6.83 -21.14 7.31
CA PHE A 70 -7.53 -20.92 8.58
C PHE A 70 -8.98 -21.38 8.51
N GLU A 71 -9.40 -22.14 9.52
CA GLU A 71 -10.80 -22.58 9.70
C GLU A 71 -11.68 -21.47 10.27
N PHE A 72 -11.12 -20.61 11.13
CA PHE A 72 -11.85 -19.55 11.83
C PHE A 72 -11.29 -18.16 11.51
N TYR A 73 -12.20 -17.18 11.45
CA TYR A 73 -11.87 -15.78 11.18
C TYR A 73 -10.91 -15.20 12.23
N GLU A 74 -11.13 -15.51 13.50
CA GLU A 74 -10.35 -15.01 14.64
C GLU A 74 -8.89 -15.43 14.51
N THR A 75 -8.65 -16.70 14.15
CA THR A 75 -7.31 -17.24 13.92
C THR A 75 -6.64 -16.57 12.74
N ALA A 76 -7.36 -16.35 11.64
CA ALA A 76 -6.84 -15.63 10.48
C ALA A 76 -6.47 -14.17 10.84
N TYR A 77 -7.36 -13.48 11.53
CA TYR A 77 -7.18 -12.10 11.98
C TYR A 77 -5.95 -11.98 12.89
N ASN A 78 -5.87 -12.80 13.94
CA ASN A 78 -4.76 -12.78 14.90
C ASN A 78 -3.42 -13.12 14.23
N SER A 79 -3.41 -14.08 13.30
CA SER A 79 -2.21 -14.46 12.56
C SER A 79 -1.72 -13.35 11.62
N ILE A 80 -2.62 -12.73 10.86
CA ILE A 80 -2.31 -11.60 9.98
C ILE A 80 -1.79 -10.43 10.82
N LYS A 81 -2.44 -10.12 11.93
CA LYS A 81 -2.04 -9.05 12.86
C LYS A 81 -0.63 -9.27 13.40
N LEU A 82 -0.30 -10.49 13.84
CA LEU A 82 1.04 -10.85 14.28
C LEU A 82 2.09 -10.68 13.17
N LEU A 83 1.78 -11.08 11.94
CA LEU A 83 2.69 -10.93 10.80
C LEU A 83 2.97 -9.46 10.45
N VAL A 84 1.94 -8.61 10.49
CA VAL A 84 2.08 -7.17 10.26
C VAL A 84 2.88 -6.52 11.38
N MET A 85 2.61 -6.86 12.65
CA MET A 85 3.39 -6.33 13.78
C MET A 85 4.84 -6.80 13.70
N ARG A 86 5.08 -8.07 13.39
CA ARG A 86 6.44 -8.57 13.16
C ARG A 86 7.15 -7.78 12.07
N TYR A 87 6.50 -7.45 10.95
CA TYR A 87 7.11 -6.58 9.93
C TYR A 87 7.48 -5.20 10.49
N ARG A 88 6.57 -4.55 11.22
CA ARG A 88 6.75 -3.19 11.75
C ARG A 88 7.88 -3.06 12.76
N PHE A 89 8.08 -4.08 13.59
CA PHE A 89 9.09 -4.11 14.67
C PHE A 89 10.38 -4.86 14.31
N HIS A 90 10.44 -5.54 13.15
CA HIS A 90 11.62 -6.29 12.76
C HIS A 90 12.73 -5.35 12.27
N THR A 91 13.87 -5.39 12.94
CA THR A 91 15.08 -4.66 12.55
C THR A 91 15.66 -5.21 11.25
N PHE A 92 16.10 -4.30 10.38
CA PHE A 92 16.77 -4.69 9.14
C PHE A 92 18.21 -5.10 9.41
N ASN A 93 18.62 -6.23 8.85
CA ASN A 93 20.00 -6.73 8.96
C ASN A 93 20.78 -6.60 7.64
N CYS A 94 20.08 -6.61 6.50
CA CYS A 94 20.68 -6.59 5.15
C CYS A 94 19.94 -5.61 4.21
N SER A 95 19.66 -4.40 4.68
CA SER A 95 19.10 -3.33 3.86
C SER A 95 20.12 -2.86 2.81
N ARG A 96 19.63 -2.63 1.58
CA ARG A 96 20.40 -1.96 0.51
C ARG A 96 20.79 -0.53 0.88
N ILE A 97 20.04 0.11 1.77
CA ILE A 97 20.37 1.41 2.35
C ILE A 97 21.08 1.15 3.67
N PRO A 98 22.40 1.37 3.78
CA PRO A 98 23.18 0.98 4.96
C PRO A 98 22.67 1.62 6.26
N GLY A 99 22.22 2.88 6.20
CA GLY A 99 21.68 3.62 7.36
C GLY A 99 20.36 3.09 7.93
N ASN A 100 19.73 2.12 7.26
CA ASN A 100 18.54 1.45 7.77
C ASN A 100 18.85 0.21 8.61
N ASN A 101 20.06 -0.34 8.49
CA ASN A 101 20.43 -1.54 9.26
C ASN A 101 20.44 -1.23 10.76
N GLY A 102 19.99 -2.20 11.55
CA GLY A 102 19.80 -2.04 13.00
C GLY A 102 18.52 -1.30 13.39
N LYS A 103 17.73 -0.80 12.43
CA LYS A 103 16.44 -0.12 12.67
C LYS A 103 15.28 -0.91 12.08
N SER A 104 14.13 -0.86 12.74
CA SER A 104 12.85 -1.37 12.26
C SER A 104 12.10 -0.32 11.44
N PRO A 105 11.07 -0.69 10.66
CA PRO A 105 10.22 0.28 9.95
C PRO A 105 9.64 1.38 10.86
N LEU A 106 9.25 1.06 12.09
CA LEU A 106 8.74 2.06 13.03
C LEU A 106 9.83 3.04 13.48
N GLU A 107 11.02 2.54 13.80
CA GLU A 107 12.15 3.41 14.19
C GLU A 107 12.60 4.30 13.03
N LEU A 108 12.57 3.80 11.78
CA LEU A 108 12.82 4.61 10.59
C LEU A 108 11.75 5.70 10.37
N ALA A 109 10.53 5.49 10.87
CA ALA A 109 9.48 6.49 10.88
C ALA A 109 9.57 7.45 12.09
N GLY A 110 10.61 7.32 12.93
CA GLY A 110 10.82 8.18 14.10
C GLY A 110 10.07 7.75 15.36
N ILE A 111 9.51 6.54 15.39
CA ILE A 111 8.82 6.00 16.57
C ILE A 111 9.83 5.30 17.47
N ASP A 112 9.85 5.67 18.76
CA ASP A 112 10.63 4.95 19.77
C ASP A 112 9.96 3.62 20.12
N THR A 113 10.67 2.52 19.89
CA THR A 113 10.21 1.15 20.17
C THR A 113 10.94 0.47 21.33
N SER A 114 11.89 1.16 21.99
CA SER A 114 12.81 0.59 22.99
C SER A 114 12.10 -0.15 24.13
N ASN A 115 10.93 0.33 24.56
CA ASN A 115 10.17 -0.22 25.68
C ASN A 115 8.87 -0.94 25.27
N ILE A 116 8.73 -1.29 23.98
CA ILE A 116 7.53 -1.93 23.46
C ILE A 116 7.75 -3.43 23.27
N ASN A 117 7.09 -4.25 24.09
CA ASN A 117 6.95 -5.67 23.77
C ASN A 117 5.93 -5.82 22.64
N TRP A 118 6.42 -5.99 21.40
CA TRP A 118 5.57 -5.99 20.22
C TRP A 118 4.55 -7.14 20.18
N VAL A 119 4.83 -8.28 20.82
CA VAL A 119 3.89 -9.41 20.91
C VAL A 119 2.72 -9.05 21.83
N ARG A 120 3.00 -8.45 23.00
CA ARG A 120 1.93 -7.95 23.88
C ARG A 120 1.16 -6.81 23.21
N PHE A 121 1.88 -5.91 22.54
CA PHE A 121 1.28 -4.80 21.79
C PHE A 121 0.33 -5.32 20.70
N SER A 122 0.71 -6.39 19.99
CA SER A 122 -0.13 -6.99 18.96
C SER A 122 -1.41 -7.63 19.51
N GLN A 123 -1.59 -7.80 20.82
CA GLN A 123 -2.83 -8.32 21.39
C GLN A 123 -3.82 -7.20 21.74
N LYS A 124 -3.34 -5.95 21.92
CA LYS A 124 -4.17 -4.82 22.39
C LYS A 124 -4.89 -4.05 21.27
N CYS A 125 -4.34 -4.04 20.07
CA CYS A 125 -4.85 -3.24 18.94
C CYS A 125 -5.99 -3.90 18.16
#